data_AF-A0A1A7QKC4-F1
#
_entry.id   AF-A0A1A7QKC4-F1
#
_cell.length_a   1.000
_cell.length_b   1.000
_cell.length_c   1.000
_cell.angle_alpha   90.00
_cell.angle_beta   90.00
_cell.angle_gamma   90.00
#
_symmetry.space_group_name_H-M   'P 1'
#
loop_
_entity.id
_entity.type
_entity.pdbx_description
1 polymer ?
#
loop_
_entity_poly.entity_id
_entity_poly.type
_entity_poly.pdbx_seq_one_letter_code
_entity_poly.pdbx_strand_id
1 'polypeptide(L)'
;MSQTFEFYHARAEESATEANAAQLDNVRDRALRSEATWRGLAEQARKVAEDRVKAEHERSVKRAAEAEALEARNLEDSLHDSLQDQTAH
;
A
#
# COMPACT_ATOMS: atom_id res chain seq x y z
N MET A 1 7.21 10.32 -12.33
CA MET A 1 7.85 9.29 -11.47
C MET A 1 7.71 9.73 -10.03
N SER A 2 6.95 9.03 -9.20
CA SER A 2 6.94 9.30 -7.75
C SER A 2 8.25 8.79 -7.15
N GLN A 3 8.91 9.61 -6.34
CA GLN A 3 10.11 9.22 -5.61
C GLN A 3 9.71 8.41 -4.37
N THR A 4 10.59 7.53 -3.90
CA THR A 4 10.31 6.59 -2.80
C THR A 4 10.42 7.27 -1.44
N PHE A 5 9.87 6.62 -0.40
CA PHE A 5 10.07 7.02 1.00
C PHE A 5 11.56 7.25 1.31
N GLU A 6 12.41 6.29 0.94
CA GLU A 6 13.87 6.34 1.17
C GLU A 6 14.52 7.61 0.60
N PHE A 7 14.09 8.04 -0.59
CA PHE A 7 14.62 9.26 -1.19
C PHE A 7 14.28 10.50 -0.36
N TYR A 8 13.00 10.66 0.01
CA TYR A 8 12.58 11.81 0.79
C TYR A 8 13.13 11.77 2.22
N HIS A 9 13.26 10.57 2.80
CA HIS A 9 13.86 10.36 4.10
C HIS A 9 15.34 10.77 4.11
N ALA A 10 16.12 10.33 3.11
CA ALA A 10 17.53 10.74 3.00
C ALA A 10 17.68 12.27 2.89
N ARG A 11 16.82 12.94 2.12
CA ARG A 11 16.81 14.41 2.01
C ARG A 11 16.44 15.12 3.32
N ALA A 12 15.54 14.53 4.09
CA ALA A 12 15.20 15.03 5.41
C ALA A 12 16.42 14.94 6.35
N GLU A 13 17.09 13.80 6.38
CA GLU A 13 18.29 13.58 7.20
C GLU A 13 19.47 14.50 6.80
N GLU A 14 19.68 14.71 5.50
CA GLU A 14 20.65 15.70 5.00
C GLU A 14 20.35 17.10 5.54
N SER A 15 19.08 17.53 5.46
CA SER A 15 18.64 18.85 5.93
C SER A 15 18.73 18.98 7.45
N ALA A 16 18.42 17.91 8.19
CA ALA A 16 18.56 17.86 9.64
C ALA A 16 20.04 17.99 10.06
N THR A 17 20.92 17.31 9.34
CA THR A 17 22.38 17.40 9.55
C THR A 17 22.89 18.81 9.29
N GLU A 18 22.42 19.47 8.22
CA GLU A 18 22.74 20.86 7.92
C GLU A 18 22.25 21.81 9.03
N ALA A 19 21.02 21.63 9.51
CA ALA A 19 20.47 22.42 10.62
C ALA A 19 21.31 22.28 11.90
N ASN A 20 21.75 21.05 12.20
CA ASN A 20 22.59 20.77 13.37
C ASN A 20 23.99 21.39 13.25
N ALA A 21 24.56 21.42 12.04
CA ALA A 21 25.86 22.03 11.78
C ALA A 21 25.82 23.57 11.63
N ALA A 22 24.62 24.15 11.45
CA ALA A 22 24.44 25.56 11.19
C ALA A 22 24.87 26.45 12.38
N GLN A 23 25.86 27.31 12.12
CA GLN A 23 26.35 28.30 13.07
C GLN A 23 25.50 29.58 13.11
N LEU A 24 24.75 29.85 12.03
CA LEU A 24 23.86 31.00 11.92
C LEU A 24 22.40 30.54 12.01
N ASP A 25 21.60 31.24 12.81
CA ASP A 25 20.20 30.87 13.03
C ASP A 25 19.37 30.92 11.74
N ASN A 26 19.63 31.89 10.85
CA ASN A 26 18.93 31.97 9.56
C ASN A 26 19.19 30.76 8.64
N VAL A 27 20.38 30.16 8.72
CA VAL A 27 20.73 28.93 7.99
C VAL A 27 20.03 27.75 8.65
N ARG A 28 20.05 27.67 9.98
CA ARG A 28 19.34 26.63 10.76
C ARG A 28 17.85 26.62 10.43
N ASP A 29 17.20 27.78 10.47
CA ASP A 29 15.77 27.91 10.21
C ASP A 29 15.38 27.55 8.77
N ARG A 30 16.26 27.82 7.80
CA ARG A 30 16.05 27.38 6.43
C ARG A 30 16.17 25.86 6.32
N ALA A 31 17.22 25.28 6.90
CA ALA A 31 17.44 23.83 6.88
C ALA A 31 16.30 23.07 7.58
N LEU A 32 15.81 23.56 8.72
CA LEU A 32 14.65 22.99 9.42
C LEU A 32 13.35 23.04 8.58
N ARG A 33 13.12 24.12 7.82
CA ARG A 33 11.97 24.18 6.90
C ARG A 33 12.10 23.19 5.74
N SER A 34 13.32 23.02 5.22
CA SER A 34 13.60 21.99 4.22
C SER A 34 13.39 20.59 4.78
N GLU A 35 13.91 20.29 5.97
CA GLU A 35 13.68 19.02 6.67
C GLU A 35 12.19 18.75 6.84
N ALA A 36 11.42 19.71 7.36
CA ALA A 36 9.98 19.56 7.57
C ALA A 36 9.24 19.21 6.27
N THR A 37 9.62 19.87 5.17
CA THR A 37 9.06 19.58 3.84
C THR A 37 9.39 18.16 3.39
N TRP A 38 10.66 17.75 3.53
CA TRP A 38 11.10 16.41 3.13
C TRP A 38 10.49 15.31 3.99
N ARG A 39 10.41 15.49 5.31
CA ARG A 39 9.71 14.57 6.21
C ARG A 39 8.23 14.43 5.85
N GLY A 40 7.56 15.54 5.53
CA GLY A 40 6.18 15.52 5.08
C GLY A 40 5.97 14.67 3.82
N LEU A 41 6.87 14.81 2.83
CA LEU A 41 6.83 14.01 1.61
C LEU A 41 7.18 12.54 1.84
N ALA A 42 8.14 12.25 2.73
CA ALA A 42 8.47 10.88 3.13
C ALA A 42 7.25 10.20 3.78
N GLU A 43 6.61 10.87 4.72
CA GLU A 43 5.40 10.37 5.38
C GLU A 43 4.28 10.06 4.37
N GLN A 44 4.05 10.95 3.41
CA GLN A 44 3.08 10.74 2.34
C GLN A 44 3.44 9.53 1.47
N ALA A 45 4.71 9.41 1.07
CA ALA A 45 5.18 8.26 0.29
C ALA A 45 5.02 6.94 1.05
N ARG A 46 5.26 6.94 2.36
CA ARG A 46 5.05 5.77 3.22
C ARG A 46 3.57 5.38 3.27
N LYS A 47 2.68 6.34 3.53
CA LYS A 47 1.23 6.10 3.54
C LYS A 47 0.71 5.52 2.23
N VAL A 48 1.15 6.07 1.09
CA VAL A 48 0.77 5.55 -0.23
C VAL A 48 1.23 4.11 -0.42
N ALA A 49 2.43 3.76 0.04
CA ALA A 49 2.94 2.39 -0.03
C ALA A 49 2.12 1.43 0.85
N GLU A 50 1.81 1.84 2.08
CA GLU A 50 0.98 1.07 3.02
C GLU A 50 -0.45 0.86 2.47
N ASP A 51 -1.08 1.92 1.98
CA ASP A 51 -2.42 1.87 1.38
C ASP A 51 -2.45 0.94 0.16
N ARG A 52 -1.38 0.92 -0.65
CA ARG A 52 -1.28 0.00 -1.78
C ARG A 52 -1.25 -1.45 -1.32
N VAL A 53 -0.41 -1.78 -0.32
CA VAL A 53 -0.33 -3.14 0.23
C VAL A 53 -1.69 -3.57 0.80
N LYS A 54 -2.35 -2.68 1.53
CA LYS A 54 -3.69 -2.94 2.08
C LYS A 54 -4.72 -3.20 0.97
N ALA A 55 -4.75 -2.34 -0.05
CA ALA A 55 -5.68 -2.48 -1.17
C ALA A 55 -5.42 -3.77 -1.97
N GLU A 56 -4.15 -4.15 -2.17
CA GLU A 56 -3.78 -5.41 -2.83
C GLU A 56 -4.22 -6.63 -2.01
N HIS A 57 -4.03 -6.59 -0.70
CA HIS A 57 -4.50 -7.63 0.22
C HIS A 57 -6.02 -7.77 0.15
N GLU A 58 -6.77 -6.67 0.32
CA GLU A 58 -8.24 -6.68 0.22
C GLU A 58 -8.73 -7.22 -1.12
N ARG A 59 -8.09 -6.84 -2.23
CA ARG A 59 -8.41 -7.38 -3.58
C ARG A 59 -8.07 -8.86 -3.71
N SER A 60 -7.01 -9.35 -3.08
CA SER A 60 -6.68 -10.78 -3.09
C SER A 60 -7.71 -11.60 -2.30
N VAL A 61 -8.12 -11.10 -1.12
CA VAL A 61 -9.13 -11.75 -0.28
C VAL A 61 -10.48 -11.81 -1.00
N LYS A 62 -10.92 -10.71 -1.63
CA LYS A 62 -12.15 -10.69 -2.42
C LYS A 62 -12.10 -11.68 -3.59
N ARG A 63 -11.00 -11.70 -4.34
CA ARG A 63 -10.84 -12.64 -5.47
C ARG A 63 -10.83 -14.10 -5.02
N ALA A 64 -10.23 -14.41 -3.86
CA ALA A 64 -10.26 -15.75 -3.30
C ALA A 64 -11.69 -16.16 -2.88
N ALA A 65 -12.41 -15.28 -2.17
CA ALA A 65 -13.79 -15.54 -1.77
C ALA A 65 -14.74 -15.70 -2.98
N GLU A 66 -14.56 -14.89 -4.02
CA GLU A 66 -15.34 -15.01 -5.27
C GLU A 66 -15.04 -16.32 -6.00
N ALA A 67 -13.78 -16.77 -6.02
CA ALA A 67 -13.39 -18.04 -6.61
C ALA A 67 -14.00 -19.24 -5.84
N GLU A 68 -13.91 -19.23 -4.51
CA GLU A 68 -14.52 -20.26 -3.65
C GLU A 68 -16.05 -20.32 -3.83
N ALA A 69 -16.72 -19.16 -3.91
CA ALA A 69 -18.15 -19.10 -4.14
C ALA A 69 -18.55 -19.64 -5.52
N LEU A 70 -17.74 -19.36 -6.55
CA LEU A 70 -17.97 -19.88 -7.89
C LEU A 70 -17.77 -21.40 -7.94
N GLU A 71 -16.72 -21.91 -7.29
CA GLU A 71 -16.48 -23.36 -7.18
C GLU A 71 -17.63 -24.07 -6.45
N ALA A 72 -18.10 -23.52 -5.33
CA ALA A 72 -19.23 -24.06 -4.60
C ALA A 72 -20.50 -24.12 -5.47
N ARG A 73 -20.78 -23.06 -6.24
CA ARG A 73 -21.92 -23.01 -7.16
C ARG A 73 -21.79 -24.03 -8.28
N ASN A 74 -20.61 -24.14 -8.89
CA ASN A 74 -20.37 -25.12 -9.95
C ASN A 74 -20.55 -26.56 -9.44
N LEU A 75 -20.15 -26.83 -8.20
CA LEU A 75 -20.35 -28.12 -7.56
C LEU A 75 -21.84 -28.39 -7.29
N GLU A 76 -22.59 -27.40 -6.82
CA GLU A 76 -24.04 -27.50 -6.65
C GLU A 76 -24.76 -27.81 -7.96
N ASP A 77 -24.42 -27.08 -9.04
CA ASP A 77 -25.00 -27.30 -10.37
C ASP A 77 -24.68 -28.71 -10.89
N SER A 78 -23.44 -29.19 -10.69
CA SER A 78 -23.04 -30.56 -11.08
C SER A 78 -23.76 -31.65 -10.26
N LEU A 79 -23.98 -31.43 -8.97
CA LEU A 79 -24.75 -32.34 -8.13
C LEU A 79 -26.22 -32.39 -8.56
N HIS A 80 -26.79 -31.23 -8.91
CA HIS A 80 -28.15 -31.14 -9.41
C HIS A 80 -28.36 -31.96 -10.69
N ASP A 81 -27.46 -31.79 -11.66
CA ASP A 81 -27.48 -32.52 -12.95
C ASP A 81 -27.37 -34.04 -12.72
N SER A 82 -26.43 -34.48 -11.88
CA SER A 82 -26.26 -35.89 -11.55
C SER A 82 -27.48 -36.52 -10.86
N LEU A 83 -28.24 -35.75 -10.07
CA LEU A 83 -29.45 -36.23 -9.42
C LEU A 83 -30.61 -36.36 -10.42
N GLN A 84 -30.71 -35.45 -11.39
CA GLN A 84 -31.73 -35.54 -12.44
C GLN A 84 -31.54 -36.80 -13.29
N ASP A 85 -30.30 -37.10 -13.69
CA ASP A 85 -29.98 -38.29 -14.48
C ASP A 85 -30.35 -39.62 -13.78
N GLN A 86 -30.20 -39.69 -12.46
CA GLN A 86 -30.57 -40.88 -11.69
C GLN A 86 -32.09 -41.10 -11.58
N THR A 87 -32.88 -40.04 -11.72
CA THR A 87 -34.36 -40.12 -11.65
C THR A 87 -35.04 -40.37 -12.99
N ALA A 88 -34.28 -40.33 -14.09
CA ALA A 88 -34.77 -40.56 -15.45
C ALA A 88 -34.73 -42.04 -15.89
N HIS A 89 -34.36 -42.96 -14.99
CA HIS A 89 -34.37 -44.42 -15.17
C HIS A 89 -35.37 -45.10 -14.24
#